data_AF-A0A2D0K6V6-F1
#
_entry.id   AF-A0A2D0K6V6-F1
#
_cell.length_a   1.000
_cell.length_b   1.000
_cell.length_c   1.000
_cell.angle_alpha   90.00
_cell.angle_beta   90.00
_cell.angle_gamma   90.00
#
_symmetry.space_group_name_H-M   'P 1'
#
loop_
_entity.id
_entity.type
_entity.pdbx_description
1 polymer ?
#
loop_
_entity_poly.entity_id
_entity_poly.type
_entity_poly.pdbx_seq_one_letter_code
_entity_poly.pdbx_strand_id
1 'polypeptide(L)'
;MSEIKNMLTIDITLGMARWDPDTDTWAHWWGYQDDTYSNGNNGVSSFGSLIVIENNTPIDIVKTTEFDWSEFSSKVSNTSAITWLTFSYDGHFQQVYNLFYNKTLYVTVDGVTYNLGNNTEDPNDPGSPPKNSVSGLYTSPGAYELGAVLKQTGVTKRLYINWE
;
A
#
# COMPACT_ATOMS: atom_id res chain seq x y z
N MET A 1 18.91 -24.42 3.44
CA MET A 1 18.06 -23.32 2.92
C MET A 1 17.87 -22.36 4.07
N SER A 2 18.38 -21.14 4.00
CA SER A 2 18.05 -20.13 5.01
C SER A 2 16.62 -19.69 4.78
N GLU A 3 15.77 -19.81 5.80
CA GLU A 3 14.46 -19.15 5.79
C GLU A 3 14.70 -17.67 5.54
N ILE A 4 14.06 -17.11 4.51
CA ILE A 4 13.93 -15.66 4.40
C ILE A 4 13.08 -15.25 5.60
N LYS A 5 13.72 -14.72 6.65
CA LYS A 5 12.99 -14.15 7.78
C LYS A 5 12.27 -12.91 7.26
N ASN A 6 10.95 -12.95 7.21
CA ASN A 6 10.15 -11.83 6.73
C ASN A 6 10.34 -10.60 7.62
N MET A 7 10.55 -9.43 7.02
CA MET A 7 10.71 -8.19 7.77
C MET A 7 9.39 -7.75 8.38
N LEU A 8 8.29 -7.89 7.66
CA LEU A 8 6.93 -7.58 8.11
C LEU A 8 5.95 -8.64 7.60
N THR A 9 5.04 -9.07 8.46
CA THR A 9 3.94 -9.98 8.10
C THR A 9 2.63 -9.36 8.57
N ILE A 10 1.69 -9.21 7.65
CA ILE A 10 0.35 -8.70 7.91
C ILE A 10 -0.71 -9.64 7.33
N ASP A 11 -1.85 -9.70 8.00
CA ASP A 11 -3.07 -10.22 7.39
C ASP A 11 -3.91 -9.04 6.91
N ILE A 12 -4.29 -9.06 5.63
CA ILE A 12 -5.18 -8.07 5.03
C ILE A 12 -6.48 -8.73 4.62
N THR A 13 -7.61 -8.26 5.15
CA THR A 13 -8.93 -8.58 4.59
C THR A 13 -9.20 -7.60 3.47
N LEU A 14 -9.34 -8.12 2.25
CA LEU A 14 -9.43 -7.33 1.04
C LEU A 14 -10.81 -6.68 0.91
N GLY A 15 -10.85 -5.36 1.02
CA GLY A 15 -12.03 -4.55 0.73
C GLY A 15 -11.92 -3.85 -0.63
N MET A 16 -12.93 -3.04 -0.93
CA MET A 16 -12.88 -2.15 -2.09
C MET A 16 -13.71 -0.89 -1.89
N ALA A 17 -13.32 0.16 -2.60
CA ALA A 17 -14.07 1.39 -2.73
C ALA A 17 -14.20 1.83 -4.18
N ARG A 18 -15.20 2.69 -4.44
CA ARG A 18 -15.40 3.34 -5.74
C ARG A 18 -15.74 4.81 -5.52
N TRP A 19 -15.24 5.65 -6.40
CA TRP A 19 -15.63 7.04 -6.52
C TRP A 19 -16.18 7.28 -7.92
N ASP A 20 -17.34 7.94 -7.98
CA ASP A 20 -18.10 8.25 -9.20
C ASP A 20 -18.14 7.12 -10.25
N PRO A 21 -18.48 5.87 -9.87
CA PRO A 21 -18.36 4.69 -10.74
C PRO A 21 -19.27 4.73 -11.98
N ASP A 22 -20.32 5.56 -11.96
CA ASP A 22 -21.28 5.70 -13.04
C ASP A 22 -20.94 6.87 -13.99
N THR A 23 -19.72 7.41 -13.89
CA THR A 23 -19.24 8.54 -14.70
C THR A 23 -18.01 8.16 -15.53
N ASP A 24 -17.65 9.00 -16.49
CA ASP A 24 -16.41 8.84 -17.24
C ASP A 24 -15.15 9.20 -16.42
N THR A 25 -15.31 9.68 -15.18
CA THR A 25 -14.26 10.10 -14.25
C THR A 25 -14.31 9.24 -12.99
N TRP A 26 -14.15 7.93 -13.14
CA TRP A 26 -14.21 6.98 -12.03
C TRP A 26 -12.82 6.71 -11.43
N ALA A 27 -12.82 6.31 -10.16
CA ALA A 27 -11.67 5.75 -9.47
C ALA A 27 -12.09 4.54 -8.63
N HIS A 28 -11.28 3.49 -8.62
CA HIS A 28 -11.51 2.26 -7.88
C HIS A 28 -10.27 1.89 -7.07
N TRP A 29 -10.50 1.40 -5.86
CA TRP A 29 -9.44 0.96 -4.95
C TRP A 29 -9.76 -0.42 -4.39
N TRP A 30 -8.75 -1.27 -4.25
CA TRP A 30 -8.86 -2.62 -3.70
C TRP A 30 -7.72 -2.88 -2.71
N GLY A 31 -8.05 -3.37 -1.51
CA GLY A 31 -7.06 -3.58 -0.45
C GLY A 31 -7.58 -3.10 0.88
N TYR A 32 -6.84 -2.17 1.49
CA TYR A 32 -7.14 -1.60 2.79
C TYR A 32 -7.02 -0.07 2.75
N GLN A 33 -8.01 0.60 3.33
CA GLN A 33 -7.96 2.02 3.68
C GLN A 33 -8.69 2.24 5.01
N ASP A 34 -8.08 3.00 5.91
CA ASP A 34 -8.67 3.34 7.20
C ASP A 34 -9.73 4.44 7.09
N ASP A 35 -10.38 4.77 8.20
CA ASP A 35 -11.42 5.80 8.28
C ASP A 35 -10.87 7.21 8.51
N THR A 36 -9.56 7.34 8.71
CA THR A 36 -8.89 8.64 8.95
C THR A 36 -8.36 9.27 7.67
N TYR A 37 -8.29 8.49 6.58
CA TYR A 37 -7.90 8.99 5.27
C TYR A 37 -8.93 9.97 4.69
N SER A 38 -8.69 11.26 4.93
CA SER A 38 -9.50 12.35 4.44
C SER A 38 -8.90 12.97 3.17
N ASN A 39 -8.72 12.19 2.10
CA ASN A 39 -8.59 12.83 0.79
C ASN A 39 -9.98 13.30 0.37
N GLY A 40 -10.09 14.53 -0.14
CA GLY A 40 -11.32 15.27 -0.43
C GLY A 40 -12.34 14.60 -1.39
N ASN A 41 -12.20 13.31 -1.64
CA ASN A 41 -13.17 12.38 -2.18
C ASN A 41 -14.31 12.18 -1.18
N ASN A 42 -15.19 13.19 -1.08
CA ASN A 42 -16.46 13.10 -0.38
C ASN A 42 -17.18 11.80 -0.80
N GLY A 43 -17.19 10.77 0.06
CA GLY A 43 -17.99 9.56 -0.12
C GLY A 43 -17.26 8.23 -0.15
N VAL A 44 -15.92 8.18 -0.15
CA VAL A 44 -15.19 6.90 -0.02
C VAL A 44 -15.03 6.55 1.46
N SER A 45 -15.82 5.59 1.94
CA SER A 45 -15.66 5.02 3.28
C SER A 45 -14.41 4.14 3.38
N SER A 46 -13.88 3.95 4.59
CA SER A 46 -12.89 2.92 4.91
C SER A 46 -13.28 1.57 4.31
N PHE A 47 -12.30 0.79 3.86
CA PHE A 47 -12.52 -0.55 3.32
C PHE A 47 -11.40 -1.49 3.69
N GLY A 48 -11.74 -2.78 3.79
CA GLY A 48 -10.79 -3.82 4.19
C GLY A 48 -10.38 -3.69 5.67
N SER A 49 -9.45 -4.53 6.08
CA SER A 49 -8.85 -4.45 7.41
C SER A 49 -7.42 -4.96 7.39
N LEU A 50 -6.55 -4.41 8.22
CA LEU A 50 -5.16 -4.83 8.34
C LEU A 50 -4.88 -5.28 9.78
N ILE A 51 -4.25 -6.44 9.94
CA ILE A 51 -3.81 -6.98 11.23
C ILE A 51 -2.32 -7.30 11.15
N VAL A 52 -1.55 -6.83 12.13
CA VAL A 52 -0.11 -7.13 12.24
C VAL A 52 0.07 -8.53 12.84
N ILE A 53 0.87 -9.37 12.17
CA ILE A 53 1.25 -10.70 12.67
C ILE A 53 2.67 -10.66 13.24
N GLU A 54 3.62 -10.07 12.49
CA GLU A 54 5.00 -9.88 12.91
C GLU A 54 5.53 -8.59 12.30
N ASN A 55 6.26 -7.79 13.06
CA ASN A 55 6.85 -6.54 12.56
C ASN A 55 8.26 -6.38 13.13
N ASN A 56 9.26 -6.67 12.29
CA ASN A 56 10.68 -6.47 12.57
C ASN A 56 11.21 -5.16 11.95
N THR A 57 10.32 -4.22 11.64
CA THR A 57 10.65 -2.94 10.98
C THR A 57 10.39 -1.75 11.91
N PRO A 58 10.87 -0.54 11.59
CA PRO A 58 10.54 0.68 12.32
C PRO A 58 9.15 1.27 11.97
N ILE A 59 8.31 0.55 11.24
CA ILE A 59 7.01 1.02 10.76
C ILE A 59 5.94 0.83 11.84
N ASP A 60 5.18 1.88 12.13
CA ASP A 60 3.98 1.87 12.97
C ASP A 60 2.76 1.47 12.11
N ILE A 61 2.64 0.17 11.84
CA ILE A 61 1.63 -0.39 10.93
C ILE A 61 0.20 -0.15 11.41
N VAL A 62 -0.01 0.02 12.71
CA VAL A 62 -1.34 0.35 13.27
C VAL A 62 -1.83 1.70 12.77
N LYS A 63 -0.92 2.59 12.35
CA LYS A 63 -1.22 3.88 11.74
C LYS A 63 -1.20 3.86 10.21
N THR A 64 -1.00 2.71 9.56
CA THR A 64 -1.15 2.62 8.10
C THR A 64 -2.57 3.08 7.73
N THR A 65 -2.64 4.08 6.85
CA THR A 65 -3.92 4.64 6.38
C THR A 65 -4.37 3.99 5.10
N GLU A 66 -3.44 3.55 4.24
CA GLU A 66 -3.79 2.84 3.01
C GLU A 66 -2.72 1.82 2.60
N PHE A 67 -3.18 0.70 2.07
CA PHE A 67 -2.41 -0.26 1.29
C PHE A 67 -3.36 -0.86 0.25
N ASP A 68 -3.34 -0.32 -0.95
CA ASP A 68 -4.33 -0.65 -1.97
C ASP A 68 -3.77 -0.63 -3.39
N TRP A 69 -4.46 -1.33 -4.28
CA TRP A 69 -4.36 -1.19 -5.71
C TRP A 69 -5.37 -0.15 -6.19
N SER A 70 -4.90 0.84 -6.94
CA SER A 70 -5.71 1.91 -7.49
C SER A 70 -5.83 1.80 -9.01
N GLU A 71 -7.04 1.99 -9.53
CA GLU A 71 -7.31 2.15 -10.96
C GLU A 71 -8.19 3.37 -11.19
N PHE A 72 -7.95 4.06 -12.29
CA PHE A 72 -8.65 5.27 -12.64
C PHE A 72 -9.13 5.20 -14.09
N SER A 73 -10.18 5.96 -14.40
CA SER A 73 -10.52 6.22 -15.78
C SER A 73 -9.41 7.03 -16.46
N SER A 74 -9.27 6.88 -17.77
CA SER A 74 -8.27 7.62 -18.56
C SER A 74 -8.47 9.14 -18.56
N LYS A 75 -9.63 9.63 -18.09
CA LYS A 75 -9.90 11.06 -17.89
C LYS A 75 -9.36 11.59 -16.56
N VAL A 76 -9.08 10.70 -15.60
CA VAL A 76 -8.52 11.04 -14.28
C VAL A 76 -7.02 10.76 -14.27
N SER A 77 -6.62 9.55 -14.61
CA SER A 77 -5.21 9.12 -14.64
C SER A 77 -5.07 7.86 -15.49
N ASN A 78 -3.94 7.70 -16.16
CA ASN A 78 -3.58 6.45 -16.85
C ASN A 78 -2.67 5.55 -15.99
N THR A 79 -2.38 5.96 -14.76
CA THR A 79 -1.50 5.23 -13.85
C THR A 79 -2.33 4.36 -12.93
N SER A 80 -2.14 3.05 -12.99
CA SER A 80 -2.59 2.12 -11.94
C SER A 80 -1.40 1.71 -11.09
N ALA A 81 -1.56 1.66 -9.78
CA ALA A 81 -0.45 1.49 -8.86
C ALA A 81 -0.88 0.84 -7.54
N ILE A 82 0.08 0.19 -6.88
CA ILE A 82 -0.03 -0.05 -5.45
C ILE A 82 0.38 1.22 -4.73
N THR A 83 -0.48 1.70 -3.84
CA THR A 83 -0.21 2.82 -2.93
C THR A 83 -0.07 2.29 -1.51
N TRP A 84 0.90 2.82 -0.76
CA TRP A 84 1.06 2.51 0.65
C TRP A 84 1.42 3.77 1.42
N LEU A 85 0.47 4.29 2.22
CA LEU A 85 0.72 5.38 3.17
C LEU A 85 0.77 4.83 4.58
N THR A 86 1.92 4.99 5.23
CA THR A 86 2.19 4.48 6.57
C THR A 86 2.99 5.46 7.39
N PHE A 87 3.29 5.10 8.64
CA PHE A 87 4.00 5.94 9.59
C PHE A 87 5.16 5.20 10.20
N SER A 88 6.19 5.94 10.58
CA SER A 88 7.26 5.45 11.44
C SER A 88 6.91 5.62 12.92
N TYR A 89 7.48 4.79 13.77
CA TYR A 89 7.57 5.12 15.20
C TYR A 89 8.38 6.42 15.39
N ASP A 90 8.07 7.16 16.47
CA ASP A 90 8.78 8.42 16.77
C ASP A 90 10.30 8.21 16.83
N GLY A 91 11.04 9.05 16.10
CA GLY A 91 12.51 8.96 16.01
C GLY A 91 13.03 7.97 14.96
N HIS A 92 12.15 7.23 14.27
CA HIS A 92 12.54 6.21 13.28
C HIS A 92 12.24 6.58 11.82
N PHE A 93 11.78 7.81 11.55
CA PHE A 93 11.43 8.29 10.22
C PHE A 93 12.49 7.98 9.16
N GLN A 94 13.76 8.30 9.43
CA GLN A 94 14.84 8.09 8.46
C GLN A 94 15.05 6.61 8.09
N GLN A 95 14.77 5.69 9.02
CA GLN A 95 14.89 4.25 8.77
C GLN A 95 13.75 3.75 7.88
N VAL A 96 12.51 4.19 8.15
CA VAL A 96 11.36 3.84 7.29
C VAL A 96 11.49 4.50 5.92
N TYR A 97 11.91 5.76 5.85
CA TYR A 97 12.22 6.45 4.61
C TYR A 97 13.25 5.66 3.77
N ASN A 98 14.31 5.15 4.40
CA ASN A 98 15.30 4.34 3.70
C ASN A 98 14.72 3.02 3.15
N LEU A 99 13.78 2.39 3.86
CA LEU A 99 13.08 1.21 3.33
C LEU A 99 12.26 1.58 2.07
N PHE A 100 11.53 2.68 2.09
CA PHE A 100 10.65 3.03 0.96
C PHE A 100 11.42 3.57 -0.25
N TYR A 101 12.41 4.44 -0.05
CA TYR A 101 13.05 5.18 -1.14
C TYR A 101 14.40 4.62 -1.61
N ASN A 102 15.05 3.74 -0.82
CA ASN A 102 16.38 3.22 -1.16
C ASN A 102 16.44 1.69 -1.29
N LYS A 103 15.31 1.00 -1.19
CA LYS A 103 15.22 -0.46 -1.24
C LYS A 103 14.15 -0.93 -2.21
N THR A 104 14.33 -2.13 -2.75
CA THR A 104 13.33 -2.77 -3.58
C THR A 104 12.33 -3.52 -2.70
N LEU A 105 11.03 -3.31 -2.94
CA LEU A 105 9.95 -3.93 -2.19
C LEU A 105 9.51 -5.26 -2.82
N TYR A 106 9.41 -6.30 -1.99
CA TYR A 106 8.87 -7.61 -2.34
C TYR A 106 7.71 -7.97 -1.43
N VAL A 107 6.65 -8.52 -2.01
CA VAL A 107 5.48 -9.00 -1.27
C VAL A 107 5.19 -10.44 -1.69
N THR A 108 5.13 -11.36 -0.74
CA THR A 108 4.73 -12.75 -0.98
C THR A 108 3.32 -12.99 -0.48
N VAL A 109 2.46 -13.58 -1.32
CA VAL A 109 1.09 -14.01 -0.99
C VAL A 109 0.87 -15.41 -1.55
N ASP A 110 0.30 -16.32 -0.76
CA ASP A 110 0.00 -17.70 -1.18
C ASP A 110 1.21 -18.44 -1.83
N GLY A 111 2.42 -18.12 -1.38
CA GLY A 111 3.67 -18.71 -1.88
C GLY A 111 4.23 -18.09 -3.16
N VAL A 112 3.57 -17.07 -3.73
CA VAL A 112 4.03 -16.31 -4.90
C VAL A 112 4.62 -14.98 -4.45
N THR A 113 5.85 -14.66 -4.88
CA THR A 113 6.52 -13.40 -4.58
C THR A 113 6.40 -12.41 -5.73
N TYR A 114 5.86 -11.24 -5.44
CA TYR A 114 5.70 -10.11 -6.35
C TYR A 114 6.80 -9.08 -6.06
N ASN A 115 7.58 -8.74 -7.09
CA ASN A 115 8.57 -7.66 -7.01
C ASN A 115 7.92 -6.32 -7.38
N LEU A 116 7.64 -5.49 -6.38
CA LEU A 116 7.01 -4.18 -6.56
C LEU A 116 7.99 -3.12 -7.06
N GLY A 117 9.30 -3.43 -7.07
CA GLY A 117 10.34 -2.52 -7.53
C GLY A 117 10.67 -1.46 -6.48
N ASN A 118 11.28 -0.37 -6.95
CA ASN A 118 11.53 0.81 -6.13
C ASN A 118 10.27 1.70 -6.10
N ASN A 119 10.13 2.48 -5.04
CA ASN A 119 9.12 3.52 -4.97
C ASN A 119 9.28 4.51 -6.14
N THR A 120 8.17 4.88 -6.77
CA THR A 120 8.10 5.79 -7.92
C THR A 120 7.56 7.18 -7.56
N GLU A 121 7.16 7.38 -6.32
CA GLU A 121 6.77 8.68 -5.80
C GLU A 121 7.96 9.65 -5.73
N ASP A 122 7.72 10.93 -6.01
CA ASP A 122 8.74 11.97 -5.86
C ASP A 122 8.91 12.31 -4.37
N PRO A 123 10.08 12.03 -3.76
CA PRO A 123 10.31 12.36 -2.35
C PRO A 123 10.35 13.87 -2.06
N ASN A 124 10.36 14.72 -3.09
CA ASN A 124 10.38 16.18 -2.98
C ASN A 124 9.03 16.84 -3.26
N ASP A 125 7.94 16.07 -3.38
CA ASP A 125 6.60 16.65 -3.54
C ASP A 125 6.32 17.62 -2.36
N PRO A 126 6.07 18.92 -2.63
CA PRO A 126 5.98 19.96 -1.60
C PRO A 126 4.78 19.86 -0.67
N GLY A 127 3.90 18.86 -0.82
CA GLY A 127 2.88 18.56 0.18
C GLY A 127 3.57 18.24 1.50
N SER A 128 3.41 19.07 2.54
CA SER A 128 3.99 18.78 3.86
C SER A 128 3.32 17.53 4.42
N PRO A 129 3.94 16.35 4.33
CA PRO A 129 3.28 15.14 4.75
C PRO A 129 3.17 15.19 6.28
N PRO A 130 2.17 14.55 6.89
CA PRO A 130 2.08 14.46 8.34
C PRO A 130 3.42 14.04 8.96
N LYS A 131 3.72 14.53 10.16
CA LYS A 131 4.94 14.12 10.86
C LYS A 131 5.02 12.58 10.90
N ASN A 132 6.20 12.04 10.55
CA ASN A 132 6.51 10.62 10.53
C ASN A 132 5.83 9.79 9.43
N SER A 133 4.99 10.36 8.56
CA SER A 133 4.37 9.60 7.47
C SER A 133 5.34 9.35 6.32
N VAL A 134 5.24 8.20 5.70
CA VAL A 134 5.99 7.78 4.51
C VAL A 134 5.01 7.15 3.55
N SER A 135 5.06 7.57 2.29
CA SER A 135 4.26 7.00 1.21
C SER A 135 5.12 6.22 0.22
N GLY A 136 4.46 5.28 -0.47
CA GLY A 136 5.03 4.53 -1.56
C GLY A 136 4.03 4.38 -2.69
N LEU A 137 4.50 4.59 -3.92
CA LEU A 137 3.76 4.35 -5.16
C LEU A 137 4.54 3.35 -6.00
N TYR A 138 3.94 2.20 -6.32
CA TYR A 138 4.59 1.11 -7.04
C TYR A 138 3.84 0.76 -8.32
N THR A 139 4.55 0.84 -9.45
CA THR A 139 3.99 0.67 -10.82
C THR A 139 4.70 -0.43 -11.62
N SER A 140 5.51 -1.27 -10.97
CA SER A 140 6.21 -2.39 -11.62
C SER A 140 5.23 -3.46 -12.11
N PRO A 141 5.63 -4.37 -13.02
CA PRO A 141 4.81 -5.53 -13.39
C PRO A 141 4.35 -6.36 -12.18
N GLY A 142 5.19 -6.53 -11.16
CA GLY A 142 4.80 -7.22 -9.92
C GLY A 142 3.73 -6.49 -9.12
N ALA A 143 3.68 -5.15 -9.19
CA ALA A 143 2.58 -4.38 -8.61
C ALA A 143 1.24 -4.65 -9.30
N TYR A 144 1.22 -4.77 -10.64
CA TYR A 144 0.01 -5.16 -11.39
C TYR A 144 -0.45 -6.59 -11.05
N GLU A 145 0.50 -7.53 -10.95
CA GLU A 145 0.20 -8.91 -10.56
C GLU A 145 -0.35 -8.99 -9.13
N LEU A 146 0.23 -8.26 -8.17
CA LEU A 146 -0.31 -8.15 -6.82
C LEU A 146 -1.68 -7.45 -6.81
N GLY A 147 -1.88 -6.42 -7.63
CA GLY A 147 -3.16 -5.74 -7.79
C GLY A 147 -4.28 -6.70 -8.21
N ALA A 148 -3.99 -7.66 -9.09
CA ALA A 148 -4.94 -8.72 -9.44
C ALA A 148 -5.31 -9.61 -8.24
N VAL A 149 -4.41 -9.81 -7.28
CA VAL A 149 -4.71 -10.50 -6.01
C VAL A 149 -5.58 -9.62 -5.11
N LEU A 150 -5.26 -8.33 -4.96
CA LEU A 150 -6.02 -7.42 -4.09
C LEU A 150 -7.48 -7.25 -4.53
N LYS A 151 -7.76 -7.44 -5.83
CA LYS A 151 -9.12 -7.47 -6.39
C LYS A 151 -10.00 -8.64 -5.89
N GLN A 152 -9.45 -9.63 -5.19
CA GLN A 152 -10.19 -10.75 -4.60
C GLN A 152 -10.92 -10.29 -3.31
N THR A 153 -11.91 -9.43 -3.43
CA THR A 153 -12.61 -8.83 -2.29
C THR A 153 -13.29 -9.86 -1.39
N GLY A 154 -13.31 -9.60 -0.08
CA GLY A 154 -13.99 -10.43 0.93
C GLY A 154 -13.18 -11.60 1.47
N VAL A 155 -11.93 -11.79 1.01
CA VAL A 155 -11.02 -12.79 1.59
C VAL A 155 -9.87 -12.15 2.36
N THR A 156 -9.36 -12.88 3.34
CA THR A 156 -8.14 -12.51 4.06
C THR A 156 -6.92 -13.16 3.40
N LYS A 157 -5.89 -12.36 3.12
CA LYS A 157 -4.60 -12.80 2.61
C LYS A 157 -3.51 -12.49 3.63
N ARG A 158 -2.55 -13.39 3.76
CA ARG A 158 -1.31 -13.11 4.50
C ARG A 158 -0.27 -12.58 3.53
N LEU A 159 0.20 -11.36 3.78
CA LEU A 159 1.28 -10.72 3.05
C LEU A 159 2.55 -10.83 3.87
N TYR A 160 3.59 -11.36 3.24
CA TYR A 160 4.95 -11.33 3.76
C TYR A 160 5.75 -10.29 3.00
N ILE A 161 6.25 -9.28 3.70
CA ILE A 161 6.79 -8.06 3.12
C ILE A 161 8.28 -7.95 3.47
N ASN A 162 9.09 -7.70 2.45
CA ASN A 162 10.54 -7.62 2.55
C ASN A 162 11.10 -6.47 1.71
N TRP A 163 12.17 -5.85 2.20
CA TRP A 163 12.94 -4.83 1.50
C TRP A 163 14.38 -5.30 1.32
N GLU A 164 14.90 -5.26 0.09
CA GLU A 164 16.27 -5.67 -0.25
C GLU A 164 17.12 -4.53 -0.81
#